data_AF-A0A0B6YPG4-F1
#
_entry.id   AF-A0A0B6YPG4-F1
#
_cell.length_a   1.000
_cell.length_b   1.000
_cell.length_c   1.000
_cell.angle_alpha   90.00
_cell.angle_beta   90.00
_cell.angle_gamma   90.00
#
_symmetry.space_group_name_H-M   'P 1'
#
loop_
_entity.id
_entity.type
_entity.pdbx_description
1 polymer ?
#
loop_
_entity_poly.entity_id
_entity_poly.type
_entity_poly.pdbx_seq_one_letter_code
_entity_poly.pdbx_strand_id
1 'polypeptide(L)'
;DGGDTHTKMAQKVFESDFLLPSDISDAAQDVISRVLTKSPHKRLQEVNSLQDLDFFQDIFFGDLIEEKLNPVDVVPEDFFPMSGLSWA
;
A
#
# COMPACT_ATOMS: atom_id res chain seq x y z
N ASP A 1 3.84 27.08 -13.29
CA ASP A 1 3.41 26.46 -12.03
C ASP A 1 3.71 24.99 -11.80
N GLY A 2 3.94 24.13 -12.81
CA GLY A 2 4.28 22.73 -12.54
C GLY A 2 5.67 22.52 -11.89
N GLY A 3 6.68 23.32 -12.23
CA GLY A 3 8.05 23.14 -11.71
C GLY A 3 8.18 23.38 -10.19
N ASP A 4 7.48 24.38 -9.66
CA ASP A 4 7.54 24.71 -8.23
C ASP A 4 6.77 23.71 -7.36
N THR A 5 5.71 23.09 -7.89
CA THR A 5 4.97 22.05 -7.18
C THR A 5 5.76 20.74 -7.10
N HIS A 6 6.44 20.35 -8.18
CA HIS A 6 7.31 19.16 -8.18
C HIS A 6 8.51 19.32 -7.23
N THR A 7 9.16 20.49 -7.21
CA THR A 7 10.28 20.76 -6.29
C THR A 7 9.84 20.66 -4.83
N LYS A 8 8.70 21.26 -4.47
CA LYS A 8 8.14 21.19 -3.11
C LYS A 8 7.76 19.76 -2.71
N MET A 9 7.22 18.97 -3.63
CA MET A 9 6.88 17.58 -3.36
C MET A 9 8.12 16.68 -3.19
N ALA A 10 9.14 16.87 -4.03
CA ALA A 10 10.41 16.17 -3.87
C ALA A 10 11.00 16.45 -2.48
N GLN A 11 11.02 17.73 -2.08
CA GLN A 11 11.50 18.14 -0.76
C GLN A 11 10.71 17.45 0.36
N LYS A 12 9.37 17.44 0.30
CA LYS A 12 8.53 16.71 1.26
C LYS A 12 8.85 15.22 1.31
N VAL A 13 9.05 14.58 0.16
CA VAL A 13 9.41 13.14 0.09
C VAL A 13 10.78 12.88 0.71
N PHE A 14 11.75 13.79 0.59
CA PHE A 14 13.06 13.60 1.20
C PHE A 14 13.06 13.88 2.71
N GLU A 15 12.37 14.93 3.14
CA GLU A 15 12.48 15.47 4.51
C GLU A 15 11.40 14.97 5.47
N SER A 16 10.24 14.51 4.96
CA SER A 16 9.13 14.13 5.86
C SER A 16 9.32 12.73 6.40
N ASP A 17 9.40 12.66 7.72
CA ASP A 17 8.93 11.52 8.50
C ASP A 17 7.40 11.58 8.52
N PHE A 18 6.74 10.49 8.14
CA PHE A 18 5.30 10.43 8.13
C PHE A 18 4.80 9.75 9.41
N LEU A 19 3.70 10.28 9.94
CA LEU A 19 2.93 9.61 10.97
C LEU A 19 1.65 9.09 10.32
N LEU A 20 1.39 7.80 10.48
CA LEU A 20 0.16 7.23 9.97
C LEU A 20 -0.99 7.56 10.92
N PRO A 21 -2.20 7.79 10.39
CA PRO A 21 -3.40 7.89 11.19
C PRO A 21 -3.63 6.66 12.08
N SER A 22 -4.23 6.85 13.26
CA SER A 22 -4.40 5.78 14.27
C SER A 22 -5.49 4.75 13.91
N ASP A 23 -6.32 5.04 12.91
CA ASP A 23 -7.33 4.15 12.35
C ASP A 23 -6.75 3.09 11.39
N ILE A 24 -5.47 3.22 11.01
CA ILE A 24 -4.76 2.21 10.23
C ILE A 24 -4.30 1.08 11.16
N SER A 25 -4.55 -0.17 10.78
CA SER A 25 -4.14 -1.33 11.57
C SER A 25 -2.62 -1.45 11.68
N ASP A 26 -2.12 -2.01 12.78
CA ASP A 26 -0.67 -2.19 13.01
C ASP A 26 0.02 -2.96 11.88
N ALA A 27 -0.65 -4.00 11.35
CA ALA A 27 -0.15 -4.78 10.20
C ALA A 27 -0.03 -3.92 8.93
N ALA A 28 -1.00 -3.05 8.66
CA ALA A 28 -0.93 -2.13 7.53
C ALA A 28 0.14 -1.04 7.75
N GLN A 29 0.28 -0.54 8.97
CA GLN A 29 1.33 0.43 9.32
C GLN A 29 2.73 -0.16 9.12
N ASP A 30 2.96 -1.41 9.51
CA ASP A 30 4.22 -2.12 9.27
C ASP A 30 4.57 -2.19 7.77
N VAL A 31 3.62 -2.65 6.93
CA VAL A 31 3.81 -2.70 5.46
C VAL A 31 4.20 -1.32 4.91
N ILE A 32 3.42 -0.29 5.24
CA ILE A 32 3.65 1.07 4.74
C ILE A 32 5.01 1.59 5.19
N SER A 33 5.42 1.34 6.45
CA SER A 33 6.73 1.76 6.97
C SER A 33 7.90 1.14 6.19
N ARG A 34 7.80 -0.15 5.85
CA ARG A 34 8.85 -0.88 5.12
C ARG A 34 8.91 -0.50 3.65
N VAL A 35 7.76 -0.26 3.02
CA VAL A 35 7.67 0.14 1.60
C VAL A 35 8.10 1.60 1.41
N LEU A 36 7.72 2.50 2.31
CA LEU A 36 8.06 3.93 2.21
C LEU A 36 9.40 4.30 2.87
N THR A 37 10.20 3.30 3.26
CA THR A 37 11.53 3.51 3.81
C THR A 37 12.42 4.29 2.82
N LYS A 38 13.05 5.37 3.29
CA LYS A 38 13.88 6.25 2.46
C LYS A 38 15.10 5.52 1.89
N SER A 39 15.74 4.68 2.70
CA SER A 39 16.92 3.90 2.29
C SER A 39 16.50 2.78 1.33
N PRO A 40 16.95 2.78 0.07
CA PRO A 40 16.54 1.76 -0.90
C PRO A 40 16.92 0.35 -0.45
N HIS A 41 18.12 0.16 0.11
CA HIS A 41 18.61 -1.16 0.55
C HIS A 41 17.85 -1.74 1.76
N LYS A 42 17.12 -0.90 2.51
CA LYS A 42 16.27 -1.35 3.62
C LYS A 42 14.80 -1.39 3.24
N ARG A 43 14.45 -0.85 2.07
CA ARG A 43 13.09 -0.83 1.58
C ARG A 43 12.67 -2.25 1.21
N LEU A 44 11.43 -2.59 1.55
CA LEU A 44 10.82 -3.81 1.07
C LEU A 44 10.63 -3.74 -0.46
N GLN A 45 11.25 -4.67 -1.19
CA GLN A 45 11.25 -4.70 -2.66
C GLN A 45 10.80 -6.02 -3.25
N GLU A 46 10.90 -7.12 -2.49
CA GLU A 46 10.63 -8.46 -3.00
C GLU A 46 9.19 -8.91 -2.70
N VAL A 47 8.53 -9.47 -3.71
CA VAL A 47 7.14 -9.96 -3.61
C VAL A 47 7.03 -11.13 -2.63
N ASN A 48 8.06 -11.96 -2.52
CA ASN A 48 8.09 -13.06 -1.54
C ASN A 48 8.07 -12.50 -0.10
N SER A 49 8.87 -11.45 0.15
CA SER A 49 8.89 -10.80 1.46
C SER A 49 7.61 -10.03 1.78
N LEU A 50 6.81 -9.66 0.77
CA LEU A 50 5.46 -9.09 0.98
C LEU A 50 4.47 -10.17 1.43
N GLN A 51 4.48 -11.34 0.79
CA GLN A 51 3.58 -12.46 1.11
C GLN A 51 3.70 -12.95 2.54
N ASP A 52 4.90 -12.88 3.12
CA ASP A 52 5.18 -13.34 4.48
C ASP A 52 4.71 -12.36 5.59
N LEU A 53 4.17 -11.19 5.24
CA LEU A 53 3.73 -10.21 6.23
C LEU A 53 2.32 -10.51 6.73
N ASP A 54 2.08 -10.27 8.03
CA ASP A 54 0.77 -10.47 8.68
C ASP A 54 -0.38 -9.76 7.97
N PHE A 55 -0.11 -8.63 7.31
CA PHE A 55 -1.12 -7.91 6.53
C PHE A 55 -1.70 -8.74 5.37
N PHE A 56 -0.90 -9.62 4.79
CA PHE A 56 -1.26 -10.43 3.64
C PHE A 56 -1.61 -11.88 3.99
N GLN A 57 -1.69 -12.22 5.28
CA GLN A 57 -1.88 -13.60 5.74
C GLN A 57 -3.15 -14.29 5.20
N ASP A 58 -4.19 -13.50 4.92
CA ASP A 58 -5.48 -14.00 4.43
C ASP A 58 -5.54 -14.11 2.90
N ILE A 59 -4.48 -13.72 2.19
CA ILE A 59 -4.40 -13.73 0.73
C ILE A 59 -3.38 -14.76 0.28
N PHE A 60 -3.84 -15.80 -0.41
CA PHE A 60 -2.95 -16.68 -1.16
C PHE A 60 -2.62 -16.06 -2.52
N PHE A 61 -1.39 -15.58 -2.68
CA PHE A 61 -0.99 -14.83 -3.89
C PHE A 61 -1.05 -15.65 -5.17
N GLY A 62 -0.89 -16.98 -5.09
CA GLY A 62 -1.08 -17.85 -6.24
C GLY A 62 -2.52 -17.80 -6.78
N ASP A 63 -3.50 -17.82 -5.89
CA ASP A 63 -4.91 -17.72 -6.27
C ASP A 63 -5.27 -16.30 -6.72
N LEU A 64 -4.60 -15.27 -6.19
CA LEU A 64 -4.73 -13.90 -6.69
C LEU A 64 -4.25 -13.77 -8.14
N ILE A 65 -3.07 -14.32 -8.46
CA ILE A 65 -2.48 -14.28 -9.81
C ILE A 65 -3.33 -15.08 -10.81
N GLU A 66 -3.92 -16.19 -10.37
CA GLU A 66 -4.80 -17.02 -11.17
C GLU A 66 -6.26 -16.54 -11.21
N GLU A 67 -6.54 -15.34 -10.67
CA GLU A 67 -7.87 -14.70 -10.64
C GLU A 67 -8.96 -15.56 -9.99
N LYS A 68 -8.59 -16.42 -9.04
CA LYS A 68 -9.51 -17.30 -8.31
C LYS A 68 -10.17 -16.62 -7.11
N LEU A 69 -9.58 -15.52 -6.64
CA LEU A 69 -10.13 -14.74 -5.53
C LEU A 69 -11.23 -13.82 -6.04
N ASN A 70 -12.40 -13.89 -5.44
CA ASN A 70 -13.44 -12.89 -5.66
C ASN A 70 -13.14 -11.68 -4.77
N PRO A 71 -13.04 -10.46 -5.33
CA PRO A 71 -12.75 -9.26 -4.55
C PRO A 71 -13.71 -9.08 -3.36
N VAL A 72 -14.98 -9.42 -3.52
CA VAL A 72 -16.01 -9.30 -2.45
C VAL A 72 -15.65 -10.10 -1.19
N ASP A 73 -14.89 -11.18 -1.32
CA ASP A 73 -14.52 -12.05 -0.20
C ASP A 73 -13.29 -11.50 0.56
N VAL A 74 -12.53 -10.58 -0.02
CA VAL A 74 -11.22 -10.13 0.50
C VAL A 74 -11.14 -8.62 0.76
N VAL A 75 -12.10 -7.82 0.28
CA VAL A 75 -12.16 -6.39 0.59
C VAL A 75 -13.41 -6.04 1.42
N PRO A 76 -13.38 -4.97 2.22
CA PRO A 76 -14.55 -4.46 2.90
C PRO A 76 -15.74 -4.20 1.95
N GLU A 77 -16.97 -4.34 2.44
CA GLU A 77 -18.19 -4.14 1.62
C GLU A 77 -18.28 -2.74 1.00
N ASP A 78 -17.65 -1.74 1.60
CA ASP A 78 -17.61 -0.35 1.16
C ASP A 78 -16.38 -0.01 0.30
N PHE A 79 -15.49 -0.98 0.05
CA PHE A 79 -14.25 -0.76 -0.69
C PHE A 79 -14.49 -0.39 -2.16
N PHE A 80 -15.47 -1.03 -2.80
CA PHE A 80 -15.92 -0.64 -4.13
C PHE A 80 -17.08 0.34 -3.98
N PRO A 81 -16.91 1.62 -4.36
CA PRO A 81 -18.07 2.48 -4.47
C PRO A 81 -18.96 1.87 -5.55
N MET A 82 -20.16 1.42 -5.15
CA MET A 82 -21.22 0.91 -6.04
C MET A 82 -21.76 2.00 -6.99
N SER A 83 -20.97 3.04 -7.25
CA SER A 83 -21.24 4.16 -8.15
C SER A 83 -20.83 3.88 -9.61
N GLY A 84 -20.17 2.75 -9.89
CA GLY A 84 -19.72 2.40 -11.24
C GLY A 84 -18.56 3.25 -11.77
N LEU A 85 -17.91 4.04 -10.91
CA LEU A 85 -16.72 4.81 -11.24
C LEU A 85 -15.49 4.04 -10.76
N SER A 86 -14.70 3.48 -11.69
CA SER A 86 -13.36 2.97 -11.36
C SER A 86 -12.45 4.16 -11.09
N TRP A 87 -11.67 4.10 -10.02
CA TRP A 87 -10.55 5.02 -9.82
C TRP A 87 -9.46 4.68 -10.86
N ALA A 88 -9.48 5.42 -11.97
CA ALA A 88 -8.48 5.40 -13.03
C ALA A 88 -7.53 6.59 -12.88
#